data_AF-A0A7W1DA95-F1
#
_entry.id   AF-A0A7W1DA95-F1
#
_cell.length_a   1.000
_cell.length_b   1.000
_cell.length_c   1.000
_cell.angle_alpha   90.00
_cell.angle_beta   90.00
_cell.angle_gamma   90.00
#
_symmetry.space_group_name_H-M   'P 1'
#
loop_
_entity.id
_entity.type
_entity.pdbx_description
1 polymer ?
#
loop_
_entity_poly.entity_id
_entity_poly.type
_entity_poly.pdbx_seq_one_letter_code
_entity_poly.pdbx_strand_id
1 'polypeptide(L)' 'MTDIQYISDANGNPVGVIVPIEIWHEIESEKETAYLLKSEAMKKRLLEAKERKEGIGFEEACEKLGV' A
#
# COMPACT_ATOMS: atom_id res chain seq x y z
N MET A 1 -13.67 2.18 -20.22
CA MET A 1 -12.71 1.12 -20.58
C MET A 1 -11.37 1.56 -20.06
N THR A 2 -10.80 0.84 -19.11
CA THR A 2 -9.43 1.06 -18.65
C THR A 2 -8.52 0.27 -19.59
N ASP A 3 -7.96 0.96 -20.58
CA ASP A 3 -7.12 0.35 -21.62
C ASP A 3 -5.76 -0.01 -21.04
N ILE A 4 -5.69 -1.20 -20.45
CA ILE A 4 -4.44 -1.84 -20.05
C ILE A 4 -3.76 -2.37 -21.32
N GLN A 5 -2.50 -2.00 -21.55
CA GLN A 5 -1.73 -2.46 -22.70
C GLN A 5 -0.54 -3.31 -22.24
N TYR A 6 -0.31 -4.43 -22.92
CA TYR A 6 0.81 -5.32 -22.63
C TYR A 6 1.97 -5.05 -23.58
N ILE A 7 3.18 -5.02 -23.05
CA ILE A 7 4.42 -4.92 -23.81
C ILE A 7 5.04 -6.31 -23.82
N SER A 8 5.28 -6.86 -25.02
CA SER A 8 5.90 -8.17 -25.20
C SER A 8 7.34 -8.07 -25.72
N ASP A 9 8.16 -9.07 -25.38
CA ASP A 9 9.49 -9.27 -25.96
C ASP A 9 9.41 -9.77 -27.42
N ALA A 10 10.58 -9.99 -28.03
CA ALA A 10 10.67 -10.49 -29.40
C ALA A 10 10.08 -11.90 -29.62
N ASN A 11 9.89 -12.67 -28.56
CA ASN A 11 9.28 -14.00 -28.59
C ASN A 11 7.77 -13.95 -28.30
N GLY A 12 7.21 -12.76 -28.07
CA GLY A 12 5.80 -12.55 -27.73
C GLY A 12 5.49 -12.70 -26.23
N ASN A 13 6.49 -12.91 -25.36
CA ASN A 13 6.26 -13.01 -23.92
C ASN A 13 6.00 -11.63 -23.32
N PRO A 14 4.94 -11.44 -22.53
CA PRO A 14 4.69 -10.17 -21.86
C PRO A 14 5.81 -9.88 -20.85
N VAL A 15 6.48 -8.74 -21.02
CA VAL A 15 7.55 -8.26 -20.15
C VAL A 15 7.18 -6.99 -19.38
N GLY A 16 6.08 -6.34 -19.77
CA GLY A 16 5.60 -5.13 -19.11
C GLY A 16 4.14 -4.86 -19.39
N VAL A 17 3.60 -3.88 -18.66
CA VAL A 17 2.23 -3.42 -18.80
C VAL A 17 2.16 -1.90 -18.64
N ILE A 18 1.39 -1.24 -19.49
CA ILE A 18 1.04 0.18 -19.39
C ILE A 18 -0.36 0.22 -18.79
N VAL A 19 -0.49 0.92 -17.67
CA VAL A 19 -1.76 1.12 -16.97
C VAL A 19 -2.03 2.61 -16.80
N PRO A 20 -3.31 3.03 -16.73
CA PRO A 20 -3.68 4.36 -16.28
C PRO A 20 -3.09 4.68 -14.90
N ILE A 21 -2.74 5.94 -14.67
CA ILE A 21 -2.06 6.38 -13.45
C ILE A 21 -2.88 6.10 -12.18
N GLU A 22 -4.20 6.16 -12.25
CA GLU A 22 -5.11 5.82 -11.15
C GLU A 22 -4.95 4.35 -10.72
N ILE A 23 -4.92 3.42 -11.70
CA ILE A 23 -4.69 2.00 -11.45
C ILE A 23 -3.28 1.77 -10.87
N TRP A 24 -2.28 2.51 -11.35
CA TRP A 24 -0.93 2.40 -10.78
C TRP A 24 -0.91 2.78 -9.30
N HIS A 25 -1.56 3.88 -8.91
CA HIS A 25 -1.64 4.29 -7.51
C HIS A 25 -2.36 3.27 -6.62
N GLU A 26 -3.42 2.63 -7.12
CA GLU A 26 -4.07 1.52 -6.41
C GLU A 26 -3.10 0.36 -6.18
N ILE A 27 -2.42 -0.11 -7.23
CA ILE A 27 -1.45 -1.22 -7.15
C ILE A 27 -0.25 -0.86 -6.25
N GLU A 28 0.24 0.38 -6.32
CA GLU A 28 1.31 0.88 -5.46
C GLU A 28 0.88 0.89 -3.98
N SER A 29 -0.33 1.37 -3.68
CA SER A 29 -0.87 1.36 -2.31
C SER A 29 -0.98 -0.06 -1.74
N GLU A 30 -1.26 -1.03 -2.61
CA GLU A 30 -1.25 -2.45 -2.25
C GLU A 30 0.15 -2.98 -2.00
N LYS A 31 1.23 -2.46 -2.63
CA LYS A 31 2.60 -2.93 -2.36
C LYS A 31 3.05 -2.62 -0.94
N GLU A 32 2.75 -1.43 -0.43
CA GLU A 32 3.10 -1.05 0.94
C GLU A 32 2.29 -1.85 1.96
N THR A 33 0.99 -2.02 1.71
CA THR A 33 0.12 -2.87 2.54
C THR A 33 0.55 -4.34 2.48
N ALA A 34 0.80 -4.88 1.28
CA ALA A 34 1.25 -6.25 1.08
C ALA A 34 2.62 -6.50 1.71
N TYR A 35 3.53 -5.52 1.70
CA TYR A 35 4.81 -5.60 2.40
C TYR A 35 4.60 -5.75 3.92
N LEU A 36 3.76 -4.91 4.52
CA LEU A 36 3.44 -5.01 5.95
C LEU A 36 2.73 -6.33 6.28
N LEU A 37 1.89 -6.84 5.39
CA LEU A 37 1.19 -8.12 5.55
C LEU A 37 2.10 -9.36 5.49
N LYS A 38 3.36 -9.24 5.07
CA LYS A 38 4.33 -10.37 5.08
C LYS A 38 4.71 -10.83 6.49
N SER A 39 4.52 -9.98 7.50
CA SER A 39 4.80 -10.32 8.90
C SER A 39 3.49 -10.49 9.67
N GLU A 40 3.29 -11.66 10.28
CA GLU A 40 2.11 -11.92 11.11
C GLU A 40 1.99 -10.92 12.27
N ALA A 41 3.11 -10.51 12.85
CA ALA A 41 3.13 -9.49 13.90
C ALA A 41 2.65 -8.12 13.39
N MET A 42 3.05 -7.75 12.18
CA MET A 42 2.66 -6.47 11.58
C MET A 42 1.21 -6.48 11.09
N LYS A 43 0.76 -7.59 10.50
CA LYS A 43 -0.65 -7.83 10.15
C LYS A 43 -1.55 -7.66 11.37
N LYS A 44 -1.18 -8.25 12.51
CA LYS A 44 -1.92 -8.08 13.76
C LYS A 44 -2.00 -6.61 14.18
N ARG A 45 -0.87 -5.89 14.18
CA ARG A 45 -0.83 -4.45 14.52
C ARG A 45 -1.71 -3.60 13.60
N LEU A 46 -1.73 -3.91 12.30
CA LEU A 46 -2.56 -3.21 11.32
C LEU A 46 -4.05 -3.42 11.58
N LEU A 47 -4.46 -4.66 11.85
CA LEU A 47 -5.86 -4.96 12.19
C LEU A 47 -6.27 -4.26 13.49
N GLU A 48 -5.43 -4.29 14.52
CA GLU A 48 -5.67 -3.56 15.77
C GLU A 48 -5.71 -2.04 15.57
N ALA A 49 -4.88 -1.49 14.67
CA ALA A 49 -4.93 -0.08 14.30
C ALA A 49 -6.22 0.31 13.60
N LYS A 50 -6.70 -0.53 12.67
CA LYS A 50 -7.94 -0.32 11.92
C LYS A 50 -9.17 -0.26 12.83
N GLU A 51 -9.20 -1.10 13.87
CA GLU A 51 -10.35 -1.16 14.80
C GLU A 51 -10.33 -0.06 15.87
N ARG A 52 -9.22 0.69 16.01
CA ARG A 52 -9.14 1.81 16.96
C ARG A 52 -10.04 2.96 16.51
N LYS A 53 -10.93 3.38 17.41
CA LYS A 53 -11.82 4.54 17.23
C LYS A 53 -11.35 5.79 17.95
N GLU A 54 -10.31 5.64 18.75
CA GLU A 54 -9.76 6.68 19.61
C GLU A 54 -8.29 6.90 19.25
N GLY A 55 -7.84 8.14 19.44
CA GLY A 55 -6.46 8.56 19.21
C GLY A 55 -6.09 9.62 20.24
N ILE A 56 -4.82 10.01 20.23
CA ILE A 56 -4.32 11.14 21.01
C ILE A 56 -4.14 12.35 20.11
N GLY A 57 -4.29 13.55 20.67
CA GLY A 57 -4.04 14.80 19.94
C GLY A 57 -2.58 14.92 19.54
N PHE A 58 -2.29 15.74 18.53
CA PHE A 58 -0.92 15.97 18.07
C PHE A 58 -0.01 16.52 19.19
N GLU A 59 -0.48 17.52 19.94
CA GLU A 59 0.27 18.10 21.07
C GLU A 59 0.53 17.08 22.18
N GLU A 60 -0.49 16.28 22.53
CA GLU A 60 -0.35 15.19 23.51
C GLU A 60 0.63 14.12 23.03
N ALA A 61 0.67 13.84 21.73
CA ALA A 61 1.64 12.92 21.14
C ALA A 61 3.07 13.46 21.23
N CYS A 62 3.28 14.75 20.88
CA CYS A 62 4.57 15.42 21.02
C CYS A 62 5.08 15.38 22.47
N GLU A 63 4.23 15.71 23.43
CA GLU A 63 4.58 15.69 24.85
C GLU A 63 4.97 14.29 25.32
N LYS A 64 4.20 13.25 24.96
CA LYS A 64 4.50 11.86 25.35
C LYS A 64 5.76 11.30 24.69
N LEU A 65 6.07 11.75 23.46
CA LEU A 65 7.22 11.28 22.69
C LEU A 65 8.48 12.12 22.93
N GLY A 66 8.35 13.27 23.59
CA GLY A 66 9.47 14.18 23.88
C GLY A 66 10.05 14.84 22.64
N VAL A 67 9.20 15.13 21.63
CA VAL A 67 9.57 15.76 20.35
C VAL A 67 8.87 17.09 20.13
#